data_AF-A0A3C0K7W1-F1
#
_entry.id   AF-A0A3C0K7W1-F1
#
_cell.length_a   1.000
_cell.length_b   1.000
_cell.length_c   1.000
_cell.angle_alpha   90.00
_cell.angle_beta   90.00
_cell.angle_gamma   90.00
#
_symmetry.space_group_name_H-M   'P 1'
#
loop_
_entity.id
_entity.type
_entity.pdbx_description
1 polymer ?
#
loop_
_entity_poly.entity_id
_entity_poly.type
_entity_poly.pdbx_seq_one_letter_code
_entity_poly.pdbx_strand_id
1 'polypeptide(L)'
;LAIRIISKIADRVLITVEASQEYLKHVKLVVTGYPLRTQLTNALTMSQDESRSVLGIKNNKTILIVGGSLGARSINLAALEAGRTWVSEGFQIIHVTGKLGWIESEKIWTDLDSFTKLNYKLFPYLSDKIGVAMRASNIVVARAGASCLGEFPAFGLPAVLVPYPYSWSYQYANAHMLCDQGAAICVEDNDLPIVLRQTVSRLLNNDSEMIEFGKNARRFSNIDGADNIANELRSMVCGESL
;
A
#
# COMPACT_ATOMS: atom_id res chain seq x y z
N LEU A 1 -14.50 10.47 -15.03
CA LEU A 1 -15.23 11.55 -15.75
C LEU A 1 -14.74 12.94 -15.35
N ALA A 2 -14.74 13.31 -14.05
CA ALA A 2 -14.30 14.63 -13.58
C ALA A 2 -12.90 15.04 -14.08
N ILE A 3 -11.89 14.17 -13.93
CA ILE A 3 -10.51 14.44 -14.37
C ILE A 3 -10.45 14.77 -15.88
N ARG A 4 -11.16 14.02 -16.73
CA ARG A 4 -11.19 14.24 -18.19
C ARG A 4 -11.87 15.55 -18.60
N ILE A 5 -12.76 16.09 -17.75
CA ILE A 5 -13.44 17.36 -18.00
C ILE A 5 -12.53 18.51 -17.56
N ILE A 6 -12.02 18.44 -16.32
CA ILE A 6 -11.13 19.46 -15.74
C ILE A 6 -9.83 19.57 -16.55
N SER A 7 -9.31 18.45 -17.06
CA SER A 7 -8.07 18.46 -17.86
C SER A 7 -8.16 19.30 -19.14
N LYS A 8 -9.36 19.60 -19.64
CA LYS A 8 -9.53 20.42 -20.86
C LYS A 8 -9.28 21.91 -20.63
N ILE A 9 -9.33 22.35 -19.38
CA ILE A 9 -9.17 23.76 -18.99
C ILE A 9 -7.96 23.97 -18.07
N ALA A 10 -7.19 22.90 -17.82
CA ALA A 10 -5.98 22.97 -17.01
C ALA A 10 -4.77 23.27 -17.91
N ASP A 11 -3.86 24.14 -17.45
CA ASP A 11 -2.60 24.40 -18.16
C ASP A 11 -1.70 23.16 -18.18
N ARG A 12 -1.65 22.44 -17.04
CA ARG A 12 -0.85 21.23 -16.83
C ARG A 12 -1.62 20.24 -15.95
N VAL A 13 -1.41 18.94 -16.16
CA VAL A 13 -1.90 17.89 -15.27
C VAL A 13 -0.73 17.07 -14.76
N LEU A 14 -0.58 17.04 -13.44
CA LEU A 14 0.52 16.36 -12.76
C LEU A 14 0.10 14.92 -12.46
N ILE A 15 0.89 13.97 -12.93
CA ILE A 15 0.57 12.54 -12.87
C ILE A 15 1.60 11.79 -12.02
N THR A 16 1.14 10.76 -11.34
CA THR A 16 1.99 9.93 -10.47
C THR A 16 2.91 9.03 -11.29
N VAL A 17 2.41 8.50 -12.40
CA VAL A 17 3.09 7.49 -13.21
C VAL A 17 2.95 7.80 -14.69
N GLU A 18 3.97 7.47 -15.47
CA GLU A 18 4.01 7.70 -16.91
C GLU A 18 2.87 6.98 -17.66
N ALA A 19 2.50 5.78 -17.23
CA ALA A 19 1.38 5.03 -17.80
C ALA A 19 0.05 5.80 -17.79
N SER A 20 -0.12 6.81 -16.92
CA SER A 20 -1.32 7.65 -16.92
C SER A 20 -1.47 8.53 -18.17
N GLN A 21 -0.42 8.69 -18.98
CA GLN A 21 -0.44 9.50 -20.20
C GLN A 21 -1.41 8.96 -21.26
N GLU A 22 -1.66 7.65 -21.30
CA GLU A 22 -2.56 7.04 -22.28
C GLU A 22 -4.02 7.52 -22.14
N TYR A 23 -4.40 7.99 -20.95
CA TYR A 23 -5.77 8.39 -20.62
C TYR A 23 -6.07 9.88 -20.87
N LEU A 24 -5.05 10.74 -21.03
CA LEU A 24 -5.18 12.19 -21.19
C LEU A 24 -4.33 12.68 -22.38
N LYS A 25 -4.99 13.14 -23.45
CA LYS A 25 -4.30 13.50 -24.72
C LYS A 25 -4.28 14.99 -25.06
N HIS A 26 -4.96 15.83 -24.28
CA HIS A 26 -5.24 17.23 -24.65
C HIS A 26 -4.69 18.25 -23.64
N VAL A 27 -3.68 17.87 -22.85
CA VAL A 27 -3.10 18.72 -21.81
C VAL A 27 -1.63 18.37 -21.63
N LYS A 28 -0.80 19.35 -21.23
CA LYS A 28 0.60 19.08 -20.86
C LYS A 28 0.61 18.19 -19.62
N LEU A 29 1.20 17.00 -19.75
CA LEU A 29 1.36 16.06 -18.66
C LEU A 29 2.77 16.14 -18.10
N VAL A 30 2.89 16.17 -16.77
CA VAL A 30 4.17 16.17 -16.08
C VAL A 30 4.15 15.06 -15.05
N VAL A 31 5.09 14.12 -15.18
CA VAL A 31 5.24 13.02 -14.20
C VAL A 31 5.94 13.59 -12.98
N THR A 32 5.19 13.79 -11.90
CA THR A 32 5.74 14.30 -10.64
C THR A 32 6.01 13.20 -9.64
N GLY A 33 5.35 12.04 -9.75
CA GLY A 33 5.35 11.01 -8.72
C GLY A 33 4.22 11.19 -7.70
N TYR A 34 4.24 10.36 -6.65
CA TYR A 34 3.22 10.37 -5.61
C TYR A 34 3.66 11.29 -4.46
N PRO A 35 2.87 12.31 -4.08
CA PRO A 35 3.22 13.19 -2.97
C PRO A 35 3.07 12.47 -1.63
N LEU A 36 4.17 11.96 -1.09
CA LEU A 36 4.20 11.34 0.23
C LEU A 36 3.91 12.39 1.32
N ARG A 37 3.12 11.98 2.32
CA ARG A 37 2.90 12.80 3.52
C ARG A 37 4.18 12.85 4.36
N THR A 38 4.41 13.97 5.05
CA THR A 38 5.58 14.15 5.93
C THR A 38 5.75 13.04 6.97
N GLN A 39 4.65 12.47 7.49
CA GLN A 39 4.73 11.36 8.44
C GLN A 39 5.34 10.09 7.82
N LEU A 40 5.09 9.86 6.52
CA LEU A 40 5.69 8.73 5.80
C LEU A 40 7.16 8.98 5.54
N THR A 41 7.54 10.18 5.11
CA THR A 41 8.95 10.52 4.87
C THR A 41 9.77 10.47 6.18
N ASN A 42 9.19 10.91 7.30
CA ASN A 42 9.80 10.72 8.62
C ASN A 42 9.98 9.24 8.98
N ALA A 43 8.99 8.39 8.69
CA ALA A 43 9.13 6.95 8.91
C ALA A 43 10.14 6.29 7.94
N LEU A 44 10.53 6.95 6.85
CA LEU A 44 11.57 6.44 5.97
C LEU A 44 12.97 6.52 6.59
N THR A 45 13.19 7.42 7.55
CA THR A 45 14.48 7.58 8.23
C THR A 45 14.65 6.61 9.41
N MET A 46 13.57 5.94 9.82
CA MET A 46 13.60 4.93 10.88
C MET A 46 14.12 3.59 10.35
N SER A 47 14.83 2.86 11.21
CA SER A 47 15.10 1.44 11.02
C SER A 47 13.84 0.59 11.25
N GLN A 48 13.88 -0.65 10.75
CA GLN A 48 12.81 -1.61 10.98
C GLN A 48 12.68 -1.96 12.47
N ASP A 49 13.79 -2.10 13.20
CA ASP A 49 13.78 -2.45 14.62
C ASP A 49 13.25 -1.32 15.52
N GLU A 50 13.61 -0.06 15.22
CA GLU A 50 13.00 1.10 15.89
C GLU A 50 11.48 1.13 15.66
N SER A 51 11.06 0.88 14.41
CA SER A 51 9.63 0.89 14.07
C SER A 51 8.86 -0.22 14.77
N ARG A 52 9.46 -1.42 14.88
CA ARG A 52 8.90 -2.54 15.63
C ARG A 52 8.83 -2.26 17.12
N SER A 53 9.84 -1.60 17.68
CA SER A 53 9.87 -1.16 19.08
C SER A 53 8.76 -0.16 19.38
N VAL A 54 8.56 0.85 18.51
CA VAL A 54 7.46 1.83 18.64
C VAL A 54 6.08 1.17 18.61
N LEU A 55 5.94 0.09 17.82
CA LEU A 55 4.70 -0.69 17.73
C LEU A 55 4.59 -1.79 18.79
N GLY A 56 5.62 -1.99 19.62
CA GLY A 56 5.70 -3.06 20.61
C GLY A 56 5.55 -4.46 20.01
N ILE A 57 6.09 -4.70 18.81
CA ILE A 57 6.12 -6.01 18.15
C ILE A 57 7.53 -6.62 18.17
N LYS A 58 7.62 -7.91 17.81
CA LYS A 58 8.88 -8.67 17.89
C LYS A 58 9.65 -8.53 16.58
N ASN A 59 10.85 -9.10 16.54
CA ASN A 59 11.66 -9.17 15.33
C ASN A 59 11.31 -10.42 14.51
N ASN A 60 10.06 -10.51 14.05
CA ASN A 60 9.59 -11.59 13.17
C ASN A 60 9.09 -11.02 11.83
N LYS A 61 8.95 -11.88 10.83
CA LYS A 61 8.32 -11.53 9.55
C LYS A 61 6.91 -10.99 9.82
N THR A 62 6.65 -9.76 9.39
CA THR A 62 5.43 -9.02 9.72
C THR A 62 4.62 -8.70 8.47
N ILE A 63 3.33 -9.01 8.50
CA ILE A 63 2.34 -8.72 7.47
C ILE A 63 1.59 -7.45 7.86
N LEU A 64 1.58 -6.45 6.98
CA LEU A 64 0.67 -5.32 7.09
C LEU A 64 -0.59 -5.58 6.27
N ILE A 65 -1.77 -5.46 6.85
CA ILE A 65 -3.04 -5.49 6.12
C ILE A 65 -3.66 -4.11 6.18
N VAL A 66 -3.98 -3.53 5.02
CA VAL A 66 -4.58 -2.19 4.93
C VAL A 66 -5.57 -2.07 3.77
N GLY A 67 -6.85 -1.88 4.10
CA GLY A 67 -7.93 -1.70 3.13
C GLY A 67 -8.18 -0.25 2.69
N GLY A 68 -7.41 0.71 3.21
CA GLY A 68 -7.70 2.15 3.14
C GLY A 68 -8.42 2.67 4.39
N SER A 69 -8.64 3.99 4.48
CA SER A 69 -9.17 4.63 5.70
C SER A 69 -10.59 4.20 6.07
N LEU A 70 -11.44 3.91 5.06
CA LEU A 70 -12.78 3.36 5.27
C LEU A 70 -12.75 1.86 5.54
N GLY A 71 -11.74 1.16 5.01
CA GLY A 71 -11.58 -0.29 5.13
C GLY A 71 -11.97 -1.04 3.86
N ALA A 72 -11.56 -2.31 3.79
CA ALA A 72 -11.92 -3.22 2.72
C ALA A 72 -12.42 -4.53 3.33
N ARG A 73 -13.75 -4.66 3.42
CA ARG A 73 -14.40 -5.77 4.14
C ARG A 73 -13.92 -7.15 3.70
N SER A 74 -13.83 -7.42 2.40
CA SER A 74 -13.33 -8.71 1.88
C SER A 74 -11.91 -9.02 2.31
N ILE A 75 -11.00 -8.04 2.23
CA ILE A 75 -9.61 -8.16 2.73
C ILE A 75 -9.62 -8.45 4.23
N ASN A 76 -10.40 -7.68 5.01
CA ASN A 76 -10.44 -7.83 6.46
C ASN A 76 -10.87 -9.24 6.86
N LEU A 77 -11.96 -9.75 6.27
CA LEU A 77 -12.48 -11.09 6.55
C LEU A 77 -11.49 -12.18 6.15
N ALA A 78 -10.96 -12.13 4.93
CA ALA A 78 -9.99 -13.12 4.45
C ALA A 78 -8.71 -13.15 5.30
N ALA A 79 -8.25 -11.98 5.77
CA ALA A 79 -7.08 -11.90 6.62
C ALA A 79 -7.33 -12.33 8.08
N LEU A 80 -8.54 -12.12 8.61
CA LEU A 80 -8.94 -12.67 9.92
C LEU A 80 -9.00 -14.20 9.87
N GLU A 81 -9.54 -14.76 8.80
CA GLU A 81 -9.57 -16.21 8.56
C GLU A 81 -8.15 -16.80 8.45
N ALA A 82 -7.27 -16.16 7.67
CA ALA A 82 -5.89 -16.62 7.48
C ALA A 82 -5.00 -16.43 8.73
N GLY A 83 -5.37 -15.50 9.62
CA GLY A 83 -4.49 -15.02 10.69
C GLY A 83 -3.99 -16.08 11.66
N ARG A 84 -4.83 -17.05 12.05
CA ARG A 84 -4.40 -18.17 12.91
C ARG A 84 -3.26 -18.97 12.27
N THR A 85 -3.38 -19.23 10.97
CA THR A 85 -2.37 -19.99 10.24
C THR A 85 -1.07 -19.20 10.12
N TRP A 86 -1.13 -17.94 9.71
CA TRP A 86 0.06 -17.10 9.62
C TRP A 86 0.79 -16.95 10.96
N VAL A 87 0.07 -16.80 12.07
CA VAL A 87 0.70 -16.76 13.40
C VAL A 87 1.34 -18.11 13.75
N SER A 88 0.70 -19.24 13.42
CA SER A 88 1.29 -20.57 13.64
C SER A 88 2.55 -20.83 12.80
N GLU A 89 2.65 -20.18 11.64
CA GLU A 89 3.85 -20.18 10.78
C GLU A 89 4.96 -19.24 11.30
N GLY A 90 4.72 -18.54 12.43
CA GLY A 90 5.69 -17.66 13.09
C GLY A 90 5.65 -16.20 12.64
N PHE A 91 4.66 -15.82 11.81
CA PHE A 91 4.48 -14.46 11.34
C PHE A 91 3.74 -13.58 12.36
N GLN A 92 3.95 -12.27 12.22
CA GLN A 92 3.22 -11.24 12.94
C GLN A 92 2.30 -10.49 11.99
N ILE A 93 1.20 -9.96 12.51
CA ILE A 93 0.19 -9.28 11.72
C ILE A 93 -0.10 -7.92 12.35
N ILE A 94 0.01 -6.87 11.55
CA ILE A 94 -0.55 -5.55 11.83
C ILE A 94 -1.71 -5.36 10.87
N HIS A 95 -2.94 -5.30 11.39
CA HIS A 95 -4.13 -5.19 10.55
C HIS A 95 -4.87 -3.89 10.83
N VAL A 96 -4.87 -3.00 9.85
CA VAL A 96 -5.61 -1.75 9.85
C VAL A 96 -6.93 -1.95 9.09
N THR A 97 -8.01 -2.16 9.83
CA THR A 97 -9.31 -2.57 9.28
C THR A 97 -10.02 -1.46 8.52
N GLY A 98 -9.64 -0.21 8.78
CA GLY A 98 -10.42 0.98 8.43
C GLY A 98 -11.60 1.20 9.38
N LYS A 99 -12.08 2.44 9.42
CA LYS A 99 -13.08 2.89 10.40
C LYS A 99 -14.41 2.14 10.30
N LEU A 100 -14.86 1.81 9.08
CA LEU A 100 -16.14 1.12 8.88
C LEU A 100 -16.00 -0.39 9.10
N GLY A 101 -14.81 -0.96 8.88
CA GLY A 101 -14.54 -2.38 9.07
C GLY A 101 -14.26 -2.79 10.51
N TRP A 102 -14.07 -1.82 11.42
CA TRP A 102 -13.61 -2.07 12.79
C TRP A 102 -14.52 -3.00 13.58
N ILE A 103 -15.82 -2.66 13.69
CA ILE A 103 -16.75 -3.37 14.59
C ILE A 103 -16.85 -4.85 14.23
N GLU A 104 -17.00 -5.17 12.95
CA GLU A 104 -17.08 -6.57 12.48
C GLU A 104 -15.76 -7.31 12.71
N SER A 105 -14.63 -6.65 12.41
CA SER A 105 -13.30 -7.25 12.52
C SER A 105 -12.91 -7.50 13.99
N GLU A 106 -13.20 -6.56 14.88
CA GLU A 106 -12.92 -6.65 16.31
C GLU A 106 -13.69 -7.82 16.95
N LYS A 107 -14.95 -8.02 16.57
CA LYS A 107 -15.75 -9.15 17.05
C LYS A 107 -15.09 -10.48 16.70
N ILE A 108 -14.75 -10.69 15.43
CA ILE A 108 -14.09 -11.92 14.97
C ILE A 108 -12.71 -12.08 15.62
N TRP A 109 -11.95 -11.00 15.73
CA TRP A 109 -10.61 -11.00 16.33
C TRP A 109 -10.65 -11.35 17.83
N THR A 110 -11.68 -10.90 18.56
CA THR A 110 -11.83 -11.19 20.00
C THR A 110 -11.97 -12.69 20.27
N ASP A 111 -12.62 -13.42 19.36
CA ASP A 111 -12.82 -14.87 19.41
C ASP A 111 -11.55 -15.68 19.04
N LEU A 112 -10.44 -15.00 18.69
CA LEU A 112 -9.14 -15.64 18.53
C LEU A 112 -8.53 -16.00 19.89
N ASP A 113 -7.75 -17.07 19.92
CA ASP A 113 -7.04 -17.51 21.11
C ASP A 113 -5.92 -16.51 21.50
N SER A 114 -5.48 -16.57 22.76
CA SER A 114 -4.51 -15.63 23.30
C SER A 114 -3.15 -15.68 22.59
N PHE A 115 -2.74 -16.84 22.08
CA PHE A 115 -1.47 -16.98 21.34
C PHE A 115 -1.56 -16.27 19.99
N THR A 116 -2.67 -16.43 19.26
CA THR A 116 -2.93 -15.69 18.02
C THR A 116 -2.96 -14.19 18.28
N LYS A 117 -3.72 -13.73 19.28
CA LYS A 117 -3.86 -12.29 19.60
C LYS A 117 -2.54 -11.61 19.99
N LEU A 118 -1.60 -12.35 20.59
CA LEU A 118 -0.29 -11.81 20.95
C LEU A 118 0.54 -11.39 19.71
N ASN A 119 0.33 -12.04 18.57
CA ASN A 119 1.07 -11.79 17.32
C ASN A 119 0.20 -11.16 16.22
N TYR A 120 -1.10 -11.02 16.44
CA TYR A 120 -2.05 -10.38 15.53
C TYR A 120 -2.62 -9.13 16.18
N LYS A 121 -2.09 -7.95 15.83
CA LYS A 121 -2.59 -6.66 16.31
C LYS A 121 -3.61 -6.07 15.34
N LEU A 122 -4.80 -5.78 15.85
CA LEU A 122 -5.89 -5.17 15.11
C LEU A 122 -6.01 -3.68 15.47
N PHE A 123 -6.20 -2.82 14.45
CA PHE A 123 -6.38 -1.38 14.61
C PHE A 123 -7.50 -0.87 13.71
N PRO A 124 -8.34 0.07 14.17
CA PRO A 124 -9.34 0.70 13.30
C PRO A 124 -8.69 1.62 12.28
N TYR A 125 -7.64 2.33 12.68
CA TYR A 125 -6.93 3.31 11.86
C TYR A 125 -5.57 3.64 12.49
N LEU A 126 -4.55 3.88 11.67
CA LEU A 126 -3.24 4.37 12.10
C LEU A 126 -2.94 5.71 11.41
N SER A 127 -3.32 6.82 12.04
CA SER A 127 -3.18 8.17 11.45
C SER A 127 -1.74 8.55 11.12
N ASP A 128 -0.92 8.59 12.16
CA ASP A 128 0.44 9.10 12.21
C ASP A 128 1.46 7.96 12.21
N LYS A 129 1.01 6.73 12.46
CA LYS A 129 1.86 5.53 12.60
C LYS A 129 1.81 4.58 11.41
N ILE A 130 1.05 4.89 10.35
CA ILE A 130 0.99 4.00 9.18
C ILE A 130 2.36 3.83 8.51
N GLY A 131 3.17 4.90 8.43
CA GLY A 131 4.55 4.81 7.93
C GLY A 131 5.44 3.93 8.81
N VAL A 132 5.27 4.02 10.14
CA VAL A 132 5.97 3.14 11.09
C VAL A 132 5.54 1.69 10.89
N ALA A 133 4.26 1.43 10.67
CA ALA A 133 3.75 0.09 10.37
C ALA A 133 4.31 -0.46 9.04
N MET A 134 4.40 0.38 8.00
CA MET A 134 5.03 0.00 6.73
C MET A 134 6.52 -0.34 6.94
N ARG A 135 7.27 0.52 7.64
CA ARG A 135 8.70 0.30 7.94
C ARG A 135 8.95 -0.96 8.77
N ALA A 136 8.05 -1.28 9.69
CA ALA A 136 8.12 -2.47 10.55
C ALA A 136 7.77 -3.78 9.82
N SER A 137 7.13 -3.69 8.65
CA SER A 137 6.57 -4.83 7.92
C SER A 137 7.50 -5.37 6.85
N ASN A 138 7.24 -6.60 6.43
CA ASN A 138 7.96 -7.27 5.35
C ASN A 138 7.13 -7.35 4.07
N ILE A 139 5.80 -7.45 4.20
CA ILE A 139 4.86 -7.52 3.08
C ILE A 139 3.60 -6.73 3.44
N VAL A 140 2.91 -6.20 2.42
CA VAL A 140 1.61 -5.54 2.59
C VAL A 140 0.51 -6.24 1.78
N VAL A 141 -0.66 -6.44 2.39
CA VAL A 141 -1.91 -6.84 1.73
C VAL A 141 -2.82 -5.62 1.67
N ALA A 142 -3.18 -5.16 0.47
CA ALA A 142 -3.94 -3.93 0.34
C ALA A 142 -4.83 -3.86 -0.90
N ARG A 143 -5.76 -2.90 -0.90
CA ARG A 143 -6.38 -2.44 -2.14
C ARG A 143 -5.34 -1.78 -3.05
N ALA A 144 -5.51 -1.93 -4.37
CA ALA A 144 -4.66 -1.27 -5.37
C ALA A 144 -5.04 0.20 -5.61
N GLY A 145 -5.27 0.96 -4.52
CA GLY A 145 -5.48 2.40 -4.56
C GLY A 145 -4.19 3.18 -4.84
N ALA A 146 -4.26 4.51 -4.82
CA ALA A 146 -3.10 5.35 -5.17
C ALA A 146 -1.86 5.10 -4.28
N SER A 147 -2.05 4.73 -3.00
CA SER A 147 -0.95 4.40 -2.08
C SER A 147 -0.04 3.28 -2.59
N CYS A 148 -0.54 2.33 -3.39
CA CYS A 148 0.30 1.25 -3.92
C CYS A 148 1.32 1.73 -4.95
N LEU A 149 1.09 2.89 -5.59
CA LEU A 149 2.00 3.46 -6.58
C LEU A 149 3.14 4.27 -5.96
N GLY A 150 3.04 4.65 -4.68
CA GLY A 150 3.99 5.57 -4.05
C GLY A 150 4.45 5.12 -2.67
N GLU A 151 3.52 4.78 -1.79
CA GLU A 151 3.84 4.48 -0.39
C GLU A 151 4.58 3.14 -0.29
N PHE A 152 4.03 2.05 -0.83
CA PHE A 152 4.69 0.73 -0.73
C PHE A 152 6.06 0.70 -1.44
N PRO A 153 6.20 1.25 -2.67
CA PRO A 153 7.49 1.45 -3.31
C PRO A 153 8.52 2.20 -2.45
N ALA A 154 8.11 3.28 -1.77
CA ALA A 154 9.00 4.08 -0.93
C ALA A 154 9.58 3.28 0.24
N PHE A 155 8.79 2.40 0.85
CA PHE A 155 9.27 1.49 1.88
C PHE A 155 9.97 0.24 1.30
N GLY A 156 9.86 0.01 -0.01
CA GLY A 156 10.37 -1.19 -0.69
C GLY A 156 9.63 -2.45 -0.26
N LEU A 157 8.32 -2.34 -0.02
CA LEU A 157 7.48 -3.44 0.41
C LEU A 157 6.96 -4.24 -0.79
N PRO A 158 7.24 -5.56 -0.86
CA PRO A 158 6.42 -6.49 -1.61
C PRO A 158 4.95 -6.34 -1.24
N ALA A 159 4.06 -6.45 -2.23
CA ALA A 159 2.63 -6.30 -2.01
C ALA A 159 1.81 -7.47 -2.56
N VAL A 160 0.75 -7.85 -1.84
CA VAL A 160 -0.39 -8.58 -2.39
C VAL A 160 -1.51 -7.56 -2.58
N LEU A 161 -1.80 -7.23 -3.83
CA LEU A 161 -2.75 -6.21 -4.22
C LEU A 161 -4.08 -6.82 -4.62
N VAL A 162 -5.16 -6.26 -4.09
CA VAL A 162 -6.53 -6.71 -4.35
C VAL A 162 -7.32 -5.56 -4.97
N PRO A 163 -7.34 -5.43 -6.30
CA PRO A 163 -8.13 -4.40 -6.97
C PRO A 163 -9.59 -4.45 -6.52
N TYR A 164 -10.19 -3.28 -6.27
CA TYR A 164 -11.61 -3.20 -5.99
C TYR A 164 -12.41 -3.45 -7.28
N PRO A 165 -13.29 -4.46 -7.34
CA PRO A 165 -13.95 -4.88 -8.59
C PRO A 165 -14.84 -3.80 -9.19
N TYR A 166 -15.36 -2.88 -8.37
CA TYR A 166 -16.19 -1.76 -8.82
C TYR A 166 -15.40 -0.45 -9.01
N SER A 167 -14.06 -0.50 -8.91
CA SER A 167 -13.24 0.60 -9.38
C SER A 167 -13.22 0.55 -10.91
N TRP A 168 -13.60 1.64 -11.57
CA TRP A 168 -13.64 1.78 -13.03
C TRP A 168 -12.24 1.59 -13.65
N SER A 169 -11.77 0.33 -13.67
CA SER A 169 -10.47 -0.22 -14.08
C SER A 169 -9.19 0.35 -13.45
N TYR A 170 -9.24 1.51 -12.76
CA TYR A 170 -8.01 2.17 -12.33
C TYR A 170 -7.22 1.42 -11.25
N GLN A 171 -7.87 0.67 -10.35
CA GLN A 171 -7.11 -0.14 -9.38
C GLN A 171 -6.44 -1.35 -10.04
N TYR A 172 -7.04 -1.91 -11.08
CA TYR A 172 -6.41 -2.95 -11.89
C TYR A 172 -5.17 -2.41 -12.59
N ALA A 173 -5.28 -1.25 -13.24
CA ALA A 173 -4.13 -0.59 -13.87
C ALA A 173 -2.99 -0.34 -12.86
N ASN A 174 -3.31 0.17 -11.67
CA ASN A 174 -2.32 0.37 -10.61
C ASN A 174 -1.66 -0.93 -10.16
N ALA A 175 -2.44 -2.01 -9.99
CA ALA A 175 -1.90 -3.31 -9.58
C ALA A 175 -0.97 -3.89 -10.66
N HIS A 176 -1.40 -3.88 -11.93
CA HIS A 176 -0.62 -4.41 -13.05
C HIS A 176 0.75 -3.76 -13.17
N MET A 177 0.83 -2.43 -12.98
CA MET A 177 2.12 -1.73 -12.99
C MET A 177 3.16 -2.36 -12.06
N LEU A 178 2.76 -2.78 -10.85
CA LEU A 178 3.68 -3.42 -9.90
C LEU A 178 3.82 -4.92 -10.18
N CYS A 179 2.74 -5.59 -10.58
CA CYS A 179 2.74 -7.04 -10.80
C CYS A 179 3.62 -7.44 -12.00
N ASP A 180 3.54 -6.67 -13.09
CA ASP A 180 4.27 -6.96 -14.33
C ASP A 180 5.79 -6.83 -14.15
N GLN A 181 6.23 -6.12 -13.11
CA GLN A 181 7.64 -5.97 -12.75
C GLN A 181 8.04 -6.82 -11.54
N GLY A 182 7.19 -7.75 -11.09
CA GLY A 182 7.47 -8.61 -9.95
C GLY A 182 7.68 -7.84 -8.64
N ALA A 183 6.99 -6.72 -8.45
CA ALA A 183 6.96 -5.96 -7.20
C ALA A 183 5.73 -6.29 -6.34
N ALA A 184 4.70 -6.87 -6.96
CA ALA A 184 3.46 -7.27 -6.31
C ALA A 184 2.85 -8.54 -6.93
N ILE A 185 1.91 -9.14 -6.22
CA ILE A 185 1.00 -10.16 -6.75
C ILE A 185 -0.42 -9.60 -6.72
N CYS A 186 -1.13 -9.70 -7.84
CA CYS A 186 -2.54 -9.36 -7.93
C CYS A 186 -3.38 -10.57 -7.51
N VAL A 187 -4.35 -10.35 -6.63
CA VAL A 187 -5.35 -11.35 -6.24
C VAL A 187 -6.74 -10.75 -6.50
N GLU A 188 -7.58 -11.49 -7.22
CA GLU A 188 -8.97 -11.08 -7.43
C GLU A 188 -9.76 -11.10 -6.12
N ASP A 189 -10.67 -10.15 -5.95
CA ASP A 189 -11.44 -9.99 -4.71
C ASP A 189 -12.25 -11.24 -4.36
N ASN A 190 -12.77 -11.94 -5.39
CA ASN A 190 -13.55 -13.16 -5.24
C ASN A 190 -12.69 -14.38 -4.83
N ASP A 191 -11.41 -14.37 -5.17
CA ASP A 191 -10.49 -15.48 -4.90
C ASP A 191 -9.82 -15.35 -3.53
N LEU A 192 -9.93 -14.19 -2.88
CA LEU A 192 -9.28 -13.88 -1.60
C LEU A 192 -9.40 -14.99 -0.55
N PRO A 193 -10.59 -15.54 -0.25
CA PRO A 193 -10.72 -16.58 0.78
C PRO A 193 -9.91 -17.84 0.48
N ILE A 194 -9.67 -18.12 -0.80
CA ILE A 194 -9.00 -19.33 -1.27
C ILE A 194 -7.48 -19.11 -1.34
N VAL A 195 -7.06 -17.99 -1.93
CA VAL A 195 -5.66 -17.82 -2.38
C VAL A 195 -4.82 -16.91 -1.48
N LEU A 196 -5.44 -16.02 -0.70
CA LEU A 196 -4.69 -15.00 0.06
C LEU A 196 -3.69 -15.63 1.02
N ARG A 197 -4.15 -16.59 1.82
CA ARG A 197 -3.34 -17.28 2.83
C ARG A 197 -2.09 -17.89 2.20
N GLN A 198 -2.29 -18.72 1.17
CA GLN A 198 -1.21 -19.44 0.50
C GLN A 198 -0.23 -18.50 -0.19
N THR A 199 -0.73 -17.43 -0.82
CA THR A 199 0.09 -16.44 -1.52
C THR A 199 1.04 -15.73 -0.56
N VAL A 200 0.53 -15.24 0.57
CA VAL A 200 1.35 -14.54 1.59
C VAL A 200 2.35 -15.49 2.22
N SER A 201 1.92 -16.70 2.62
CA SER A 201 2.81 -17.71 3.21
C SER A 201 3.93 -18.12 2.27
N ARG A 202 3.63 -18.31 0.98
CA ARG A 202 4.63 -18.66 -0.03
C ARG A 202 5.69 -17.58 -0.18
N LEU A 203 5.28 -16.31 -0.31
CA LEU A 203 6.20 -15.17 -0.39
C LEU A 203 7.06 -15.07 0.88
N LEU A 204 6.43 -15.04 2.05
CA LEU A 204 7.16 -14.88 3.31
C LEU A 204 8.12 -16.04 3.61
N ASN A 205 7.88 -17.25 3.11
CA ASN A 205 8.80 -18.38 3.29
C ASN A 205 9.91 -18.45 2.23
N ASN A 206 9.90 -17.56 1.23
CA ASN A 206 10.93 -17.49 0.19
C ASN A 206 11.72 -16.17 0.29
N ASP A 207 12.83 -16.17 1.03
CA ASP A 207 13.63 -14.97 1.25
C ASP A 207 14.20 -14.38 -0.04
N SER A 208 14.58 -15.23 -1.00
CA SER A 208 15.11 -14.76 -2.29
C SER A 208 14.07 -13.97 -3.08
N GLU A 209 12.84 -14.48 -3.14
CA GLU A 209 11.72 -13.82 -3.81
C GLU A 209 11.30 -12.54 -3.08
N MET A 210 11.28 -12.55 -1.74
CA MET A 210 11.00 -11.34 -0.95
C MET A 210 12.02 -10.22 -1.21
N ILE A 211 13.31 -10.56 -1.28
CA ILE A 211 14.37 -9.60 -1.60
C ILE A 211 14.20 -9.05 -3.02
N GLU A 212 13.90 -9.92 -3.98
CA GLU A 212 13.68 -9.52 -5.37
C GLU A 212 12.46 -8.60 -5.50
N PHE A 213 11.32 -8.97 -4.91
CA PHE A 213 10.10 -8.16 -4.90
C PHE A 213 10.33 -6.81 -4.23
N GLY A 214 11.04 -6.79 -3.11
CA GLY A 214 11.37 -5.54 -2.41
C GLY A 214 12.26 -4.62 -3.26
N LYS A 215 13.25 -5.18 -3.96
CA LYS A 215 14.08 -4.44 -4.91
C LYS A 215 13.26 -3.90 -6.08
N ASN A 216 12.37 -4.71 -6.64
CA ASN A 216 11.49 -4.29 -7.74
C ASN A 216 10.52 -3.20 -7.28
N ALA A 217 9.93 -3.31 -6.10
CA ALA A 217 9.09 -2.27 -5.50
C ALA A 217 9.84 -0.94 -5.38
N ARG A 218 11.10 -0.95 -4.89
CA ARG A 218 11.90 0.28 -4.77
C ARG A 218 12.16 0.99 -6.10
N ARG A 219 12.16 0.28 -7.24
CA ARG A 219 12.35 0.91 -8.56
C ARG A 219 11.22 1.87 -8.94
N PHE A 220 10.04 1.68 -8.36
CA PHE A 220 8.89 2.59 -8.54
C PHE A 220 8.87 3.75 -7.55
N SER A 221 9.80 3.79 -6.59
CA SER A 221 9.83 4.82 -5.57
C SER A 221 10.23 6.16 -6.17
N ASN A 222 9.34 7.15 -6.04
CA ASN A 222 9.66 8.56 -6.22
C ASN A 222 9.21 9.33 -4.97
N ILE A 223 10.16 9.58 -4.06
CA ILE A 223 9.89 10.23 -2.77
C ILE A 223 9.76 11.75 -2.89
N ASP A 224 10.25 12.33 -3.99
CA ASP A 224 10.29 13.78 -4.23
C ASP A 224 8.97 14.30 -4.83
N GLY A 225 7.90 13.48 -4.85
CA GLY A 225 6.66 13.81 -5.55
C GLY A 225 5.99 15.11 -5.08
N ALA A 226 6.09 15.44 -3.78
CA ALA A 226 5.58 16.70 -3.25
C ALA A 226 6.43 17.89 -3.72
N ASP A 227 7.75 17.76 -3.72
CA ASP A 227 8.68 18.80 -4.15
C ASP A 227 8.60 19.03 -5.66
N ASN A 228 8.45 17.96 -6.45
CA ASN A 228 8.23 18.04 -7.89
C ASN A 228 6.95 18.82 -8.22
N ILE A 229 5.85 18.55 -7.51
CA ILE A 229 4.61 19.34 -7.65
C ILE A 229 4.85 20.81 -7.29
N ALA A 230 5.53 21.08 -6.17
CA ALA A 230 5.78 22.45 -5.73
C ALA A 230 6.66 23.23 -6.72
N ASN A 231 7.71 22.60 -7.25
CA ASN A 231 8.60 23.19 -8.26
C ASN A 231 7.86 23.46 -9.57
N GLU A 232 6.99 22.54 -9.97
CA GLU A 232 6.17 22.71 -11.16
C GLU A 232 5.20 23.89 -11.02
N LEU A 233 4.51 24.01 -9.88
CA LEU A 233 3.66 25.15 -9.57
C LEU A 233 4.45 26.48 -9.53
N ARG A 234 5.65 26.49 -8.95
CA ARG A 234 6.53 27.68 -8.95
C ARG A 234 6.94 28.09 -10.36
N SER A 235 7.27 27.12 -11.22
CA SER A 235 7.65 27.38 -12.62
C SER A 235 6.55 28.10 -13.41
N MET A 236 5.29 27.82 -13.07
CA MET A 236 4.13 28.46 -13.71
C MET A 236 3.92 29.91 -13.25
N VAL A 237 4.31 30.25 -12.01
CA VAL A 237 4.15 31.60 -11.45
C VAL A 237 5.32 32.52 -11.83
N CYS A 238 6.55 31.99 -11.85
CA CYS A 238 7.75 32.79 -12.10
C CYS A 238 7.98 33.13 -13.59
N GLY A 239 7.19 32.55 -14.50
CA GLY A 239 7.42 32.63 -15.94
C GLY A 239 8.64 31.81 -16.34
N GLU A 240 8.56 31.10 -17.47
CA GLU A 240 9.77 30.63 -18.15
C GLU A 240 10.60 31.87 -18.48
N SER A 241 11.63 32.13 -17.68
CA SER A 241 12.64 33.14 -18.01
C SER A 241 13.34 32.63 -19.27
N LEU A 242 12.95 33.21 -20.42
CA LEU A 242 13.61 33.08 -21.72
C LEU A 242 15.10 33.39 -21.61
#